data_AF-A0A950YIA9-F1
#
_entry.id   AF-A0A950YIA9-F1
#
_cell.length_a   1.000
_cell.length_b   1.000
_cell.length_c   1.000
_cell.angle_alpha   90.00
_cell.angle_beta   90.00
_cell.angle_gamma   90.00
#
_symmetry.space_group_name_H-M   'P 1'
#
loop_
_entity.id
_entity.type
_entity.pdbx_description
1 polymer ?
#
loop_
_entity_poly.entity_id
_entity_poly.type
_entity_poly.pdbx_seq_one_letter_code
_entity_poly.pdbx_strand_id
1 'polypeptide(L)'
;MRATRGIRATAWVLVATGVALPALRRRLGIPRTVALAGAGLTPAALCVAVPRSRARDAAVGVLNMWAYLAAYEMPNDDPERLAERVLVDYPIAIDRALGLGVPPTLRLQRTFSAPGAINRFERVLVWCHWMWFAVPHATVGYFLWRAPDRFPAAAARMYAVFDVGAVFYWAVPTAPPWYAAAWGRLDDGRPLRVRRM
;
A
#
# COMPACT_ATOMS: atom_id res chain seq x y z
N MET A 1 -25.60 17.95 -14.61
CA MET A 1 -26.34 18.70 -13.57
C MET A 1 -25.41 19.75 -12.97
N ARG A 2 -25.80 21.03 -12.91
CA ARG A 2 -25.00 22.06 -12.21
C ARG A 2 -25.28 21.93 -10.70
N ALA A 3 -24.28 21.51 -9.93
CA ALA A 3 -24.40 21.47 -8.47
C ALA A 3 -24.63 22.88 -7.91
N THR A 4 -25.59 23.04 -7.01
CA THR A 4 -25.85 24.31 -6.33
C THR A 4 -24.67 24.70 -5.43
N ARG A 5 -24.57 25.98 -5.04
CA ARG A 5 -23.51 26.45 -4.13
C ARG A 5 -23.48 25.66 -2.81
N GLY A 6 -24.65 25.29 -2.28
CA GLY A 6 -24.78 24.44 -1.09
C GLY A 6 -24.15 23.06 -1.27
N ILE A 7 -24.46 22.36 -2.37
CA ILE A 7 -23.89 21.03 -2.68
C ILE A 7 -22.36 21.11 -2.78
N ARG A 8 -21.81 22.14 -3.43
CA ARG A 8 -20.36 22.33 -3.54
C ARG A 8 -19.70 22.62 -2.20
N ALA A 9 -20.35 23.39 -1.33
CA ALA A 9 -19.85 23.65 0.02
C ALA A 9 -19.81 22.36 0.86
N THR A 10 -20.89 21.57 0.84
CA THR A 10 -20.94 20.25 1.51
C THR A 10 -19.86 19.31 0.98
N ALA A 11 -19.64 19.29 -0.33
CA ALA A 11 -18.59 18.48 -0.95
C ALA A 11 -17.18 18.89 -0.47
N TRP A 12 -16.90 20.19 -0.31
CA TRP A 12 -15.62 20.65 0.25
C TRP A 12 -15.44 20.27 1.71
N VAL A 13 -16.51 20.32 2.51
CA VAL A 13 -16.48 19.83 3.90
C VAL A 13 -16.10 18.35 3.91
N LEU A 14 -16.75 17.52 3.07
CA LEU A 14 -16.40 16.11 2.94
C LEU A 14 -14.94 15.90 2.51
N VAL A 15 -14.42 16.73 1.60
CA VAL A 15 -13.01 16.66 1.20
C VAL A 15 -12.08 16.95 2.39
N ALA A 16 -12.30 18.07 3.09
CA ALA A 16 -11.48 18.46 4.23
C ALA A 16 -11.53 17.43 5.36
N THR A 17 -12.74 16.95 5.68
CA THR A 17 -12.95 15.91 6.68
C THR A 17 -12.30 14.59 6.27
N GLY A 18 -12.47 14.13 5.02
CA GLY A 18 -11.87 12.89 4.52
C GLY A 18 -10.33 12.91 4.54
N VAL A 19 -9.71 14.07 4.34
CA VAL A 19 -8.26 14.25 4.50
C VAL A 19 -7.86 14.23 5.98
N ALA A 20 -8.57 14.96 6.85
CA ALA A 20 -8.21 15.10 8.26
C ALA A 20 -8.47 13.84 9.09
N LEU A 21 -9.54 13.10 8.79
CA LEU A 21 -10.00 11.96 9.59
C LEU A 21 -8.91 10.89 9.79
N PRO A 22 -8.23 10.35 8.75
CA PRO A 22 -7.16 9.37 8.96
C PRO A 22 -6.04 9.91 9.87
N ALA A 23 -5.59 11.14 9.68
CA ALA A 23 -4.49 11.73 10.45
C ALA A 23 -4.86 11.95 11.92
N LEU A 24 -6.11 12.36 12.20
CA LEU A 24 -6.56 12.74 13.54
C LEU A 24 -7.33 11.62 14.27
N ARG A 25 -7.68 10.51 13.62
CA ARG A 25 -8.56 9.47 14.17
C ARG A 25 -8.14 9.00 15.57
N ARG A 26 -6.83 8.77 15.77
CA ARG A 26 -6.30 8.23 17.03
C ARG A 26 -6.41 9.23 18.17
N ARG A 27 -6.21 10.52 17.88
CA ARG A 27 -6.33 11.60 18.86
C ARG A 27 -7.78 11.85 19.25
N LEU A 28 -8.71 11.64 18.32
CA LEU A 28 -10.13 11.94 18.49
C LEU A 28 -10.99 10.70 18.80
N GLY A 29 -10.39 9.51 18.96
CA GLY A 29 -11.13 8.27 19.23
C GLY A 29 -12.07 7.85 18.10
N ILE A 30 -11.81 8.28 16.86
CA ILE A 30 -12.71 8.02 15.72
C ILE A 30 -12.53 6.56 15.25
N PRO A 31 -13.64 5.81 15.04
CA PRO A 31 -13.58 4.45 14.53
C PRO A 31 -12.88 4.35 13.17
N ARG A 32 -12.12 3.25 12.96
CA ARG A 32 -11.40 2.98 11.71
C ARG A 32 -12.33 3.02 10.49
N THR A 33 -13.51 2.41 10.60
CA THR A 33 -14.51 2.36 9.54
C THR A 33 -14.98 3.77 9.11
N VAL A 34 -15.16 4.68 10.07
CA VAL A 34 -15.54 6.08 9.80
C VAL A 34 -14.41 6.81 9.09
N ALA A 35 -13.16 6.64 9.56
CA ALA A 35 -12.00 7.25 8.92
C ALA A 35 -11.79 6.75 7.49
N LEU A 36 -11.96 5.44 7.24
CA LEU A 36 -11.85 4.84 5.91
C LEU A 36 -12.99 5.26 4.99
N ALA A 37 -14.24 5.28 5.48
CA ALA A 37 -15.37 5.75 4.70
C ALA A 37 -15.19 7.22 4.30
N GLY A 38 -14.76 8.06 5.24
CA GLY A 38 -14.45 9.46 4.97
C GLY A 38 -13.36 9.62 3.90
N ALA A 39 -12.23 8.93 4.07
CA ALA A 39 -11.11 8.97 3.12
C ALA A 39 -11.49 8.40 1.74
N GLY A 40 -12.28 7.31 1.69
CA GLY A 40 -12.73 6.69 0.45
C GLY A 40 -13.73 7.54 -0.35
N LEU A 41 -14.51 8.39 0.32
CA LEU A 41 -15.46 9.30 -0.33
C LEU A 41 -14.82 10.59 -0.84
N THR A 42 -13.64 10.97 -0.34
CA THR A 42 -12.92 12.20 -0.70
C THR A 42 -12.73 12.40 -2.22
N PRO A 43 -12.31 11.39 -3.00
CA PRO A 43 -12.16 11.54 -4.45
C PRO A 43 -13.47 11.87 -5.18
N ALA A 44 -14.57 11.23 -4.78
CA ALA A 44 -15.90 11.50 -5.34
C ALA A 44 -16.42 12.88 -4.93
N ALA A 45 -16.23 13.27 -3.67
CA ALA A 45 -16.59 14.60 -3.18
C ALA A 45 -15.85 15.71 -3.95
N LEU A 46 -14.56 15.52 -4.26
CA LEU A 46 -13.81 16.49 -5.07
C LEU A 46 -14.39 16.66 -6.48
N CYS A 47 -14.82 15.56 -7.12
CA CYS A 47 -15.48 15.60 -8.42
C CYS A 47 -16.80 16.40 -8.42
N VAL A 48 -17.49 16.46 -7.29
CA VAL A 48 -18.71 17.28 -7.10
C VAL A 48 -18.34 18.74 -6.80
N ALA A 49 -17.30 18.97 -6.01
CA ALA A 49 -16.89 20.30 -5.56
C ALA A 49 -16.32 21.18 -6.69
N VAL A 50 -15.60 20.57 -7.64
CA VAL A 50 -14.81 21.29 -8.66
C VAL A 50 -15.09 20.75 -10.07
N PRO A 51 -15.28 21.63 -11.07
CA PRO A 51 -15.44 21.22 -12.47
C PRO A 51 -14.23 20.40 -12.97
N ARG A 52 -14.43 19.67 -14.06
CA ARG A 52 -13.38 18.83 -14.65
C ARG A 52 -12.21 19.66 -15.16
N SER A 53 -11.02 19.31 -14.70
CA SER A 53 -9.75 19.88 -15.13
C SER A 53 -8.63 18.87 -14.87
N ARG A 54 -7.46 19.07 -15.51
CA ARG A 54 -6.28 18.22 -15.29
C ARG A 54 -5.82 18.22 -13.84
N ALA A 55 -5.84 19.40 -13.21
CA ALA A 55 -5.47 19.56 -11.81
C ALA A 55 -6.44 18.80 -10.89
N ARG A 56 -7.75 18.87 -11.16
CA ARG A 56 -8.75 18.12 -10.41
C ARG A 56 -8.56 16.61 -10.58
N ASP A 57 -8.31 16.13 -11.80
CA ASP A 57 -8.12 14.70 -12.04
C ASP A 57 -6.84 14.18 -11.36
N ALA A 58 -5.76 14.97 -11.34
CA ALA A 58 -4.56 14.65 -10.57
C ALA A 58 -4.84 14.61 -9.05
N ALA A 59 -5.57 15.60 -8.52
CA ALA A 59 -5.95 15.66 -7.12
C ALA A 59 -6.86 14.49 -6.69
N VAL A 60 -7.75 14.01 -7.56
CA VAL A 60 -8.54 12.78 -7.33
C VAL A 60 -7.61 11.58 -7.15
N GLY A 61 -6.58 11.44 -7.99
CA GLY A 61 -5.58 10.38 -7.85
C GLY A 61 -4.78 10.46 -6.55
N VAL A 62 -4.38 11.67 -6.13
CA VAL A 62 -3.71 11.90 -4.85
C VAL A 62 -4.62 11.54 -3.67
N LEU A 63 -5.89 11.95 -3.71
CA LEU A 63 -6.87 11.64 -2.65
C LEU A 63 -7.17 10.14 -2.57
N ASN A 64 -7.21 9.43 -3.70
CA ASN A 64 -7.34 7.98 -3.68
C ASN A 64 -6.10 7.32 -3.07
N MET A 65 -4.89 7.78 -3.39
CA MET A 65 -3.67 7.30 -2.72
C MET A 65 -3.63 7.62 -1.22
N TRP A 66 -4.19 8.75 -0.80
CA TRP A 66 -4.36 9.07 0.62
C TRP A 66 -5.29 8.07 1.32
N ALA A 67 -6.41 7.72 0.68
CA ALA A 67 -7.33 6.72 1.18
C ALA A 67 -6.68 5.32 1.25
N TYR A 68 -5.93 4.95 0.21
CA TYR A 68 -5.13 3.73 0.18
C TYR A 68 -4.12 3.69 1.32
N LEU A 69 -3.33 4.75 1.54
CA LEU A 69 -2.34 4.80 2.63
C LEU A 69 -3.02 4.65 3.99
N ALA A 70 -4.14 5.35 4.20
CA ALA A 70 -4.93 5.21 5.41
C ALA A 70 -5.41 3.77 5.61
N ALA A 71 -5.90 3.11 4.56
CA ALA A 71 -6.32 1.71 4.58
C ALA A 71 -5.15 0.76 4.84
N TYR A 72 -4.02 0.96 4.18
CA TYR A 72 -2.84 0.12 4.27
C TYR A 72 -2.20 0.16 5.67
N GLU A 73 -2.16 1.33 6.31
CA GLU A 73 -1.53 1.49 7.63
C GLU A 73 -2.45 1.10 8.79
N MET A 74 -3.76 1.20 8.63
CA MET A 74 -4.72 1.02 9.74
C MET A 74 -4.70 -0.34 10.45
N PRO A 75 -4.40 -1.48 9.80
CA PRO A 75 -4.20 -2.74 10.53
C PRO A 75 -3.10 -2.64 11.59
N ASN A 76 -2.06 -1.85 11.33
CA ASN A 76 -0.93 -1.65 12.23
C ASN A 76 -1.23 -0.69 13.41
N ASP A 77 -2.45 -0.16 13.50
CA ASP A 77 -2.88 0.61 14.68
C ASP A 77 -2.89 -0.24 15.96
N ASP A 78 -3.05 -1.56 15.82
CA ASP A 78 -3.04 -2.53 16.91
C ASP A 78 -2.13 -3.70 16.50
N PRO A 79 -0.81 -3.58 16.73
CA PRO A 79 0.16 -4.55 16.25
C PRO A 79 0.02 -5.90 16.95
N GLU A 80 -0.46 -5.94 18.19
CA GLU A 80 -0.69 -7.17 18.96
C GLU A 80 -1.83 -7.98 18.33
N ARG A 81 -2.99 -7.35 18.12
CA ARG A 81 -4.12 -8.00 17.45
C ARG A 81 -3.81 -8.39 16.00
N LEU A 82 -2.98 -7.61 15.30
CA LEU A 82 -2.53 -7.97 13.97
C LEU A 82 -1.64 -9.21 14.00
N ALA A 83 -0.70 -9.29 14.96
CA ALA A 83 0.16 -10.45 15.15
C ALA A 83 -0.61 -11.73 15.48
N GLU A 84 -1.69 -11.64 16.27
CA GLU A 84 -2.54 -12.79 16.60
C GLU A 84 -3.25 -13.41 15.38
N ARG A 85 -3.55 -12.61 14.36
CA ARG A 85 -4.31 -13.03 13.17
C ARG A 85 -3.42 -13.36 11.97
N VAL A 86 -2.13 -13.09 12.06
CA VAL A 86 -1.23 -13.14 10.91
C VAL A 86 -1.00 -14.59 10.45
N LEU A 87 -1.05 -14.81 9.15
CA LEU A 87 -0.86 -16.10 8.51
C LEU A 87 0.61 -16.24 8.08
N VAL A 88 1.32 -17.17 8.73
CA VAL A 88 2.78 -17.35 8.53
C VAL A 88 3.12 -18.57 7.68
N ASP A 89 2.43 -19.69 7.89
CA ASP A 89 2.94 -20.99 7.43
C ASP A 89 2.63 -21.28 5.96
N TYR A 90 1.46 -20.87 5.47
CA TYR A 90 1.06 -21.16 4.09
C TYR A 90 2.00 -20.56 3.01
N PRO A 91 2.50 -19.30 3.11
CA PRO A 91 3.42 -18.79 2.09
C PRO A 91 4.73 -19.55 2.08
N ILE A 92 5.22 -19.99 3.26
CA ILE A 92 6.45 -20.78 3.38
C ILE A 92 6.27 -22.17 2.75
N ALA A 93 5.11 -22.80 2.97
CA ALA A 93 4.78 -24.08 2.36
C ALA A 93 4.73 -23.98 0.83
N ILE A 94 4.11 -22.93 0.30
CA ILE A 94 4.07 -22.64 -1.15
C ILE A 94 5.50 -22.44 -1.68
N ASP A 95 6.30 -21.60 -1.02
CA ASP A 95 7.69 -21.35 -1.41
C ASP A 95 8.53 -22.62 -1.39
N ARG A 96 8.38 -23.48 -0.37
CA ARG A 96 9.05 -24.79 -0.32
C ARG A 96 8.63 -25.68 -1.47
N ALA A 97 7.35 -25.72 -1.82
CA ALA A 97 6.87 -26.51 -2.96
C ALA A 97 7.49 -26.01 -4.28
N LEU A 98 7.47 -24.69 -4.50
CA LEU A 98 8.10 -24.06 -5.68
C LEU A 98 9.62 -24.25 -5.72
N GLY A 99 10.26 -24.28 -4.55
CA GLY A 99 11.70 -24.42 -4.40
C GLY A 99 12.23 -25.84 -4.24
N LEU A 100 11.36 -26.85 -4.38
CA LEU A 100 11.67 -28.28 -4.24
C LEU A 100 12.25 -28.64 -2.85
N GLY A 101 11.57 -28.19 -1.80
CA GLY A 101 11.90 -28.47 -0.39
C GLY A 101 12.58 -27.30 0.33
N VAL A 102 13.20 -26.36 -0.40
CA VAL A 102 13.85 -25.18 0.20
C VAL A 102 13.32 -23.91 -0.47
N PRO A 103 12.84 -22.90 0.29
CA PRO A 103 12.35 -21.65 -0.30
C PRO A 103 13.37 -21.05 -1.30
N PRO A 104 12.94 -20.65 -2.51
CA PRO A 104 13.85 -20.12 -3.53
C PRO A 104 14.65 -18.91 -3.03
N THR A 105 14.00 -18.03 -2.26
CA THR A 105 14.62 -16.84 -1.67
C THR A 105 15.75 -17.19 -0.72
N LEU A 106 15.62 -18.25 0.09
CA LEU A 106 16.66 -18.71 1.01
C LEU A 106 17.86 -19.28 0.26
N ARG A 107 17.63 -20.06 -0.80
CA ARG A 107 18.71 -20.54 -1.68
C ARG A 107 19.49 -19.38 -2.29
N LEU A 108 18.77 -18.41 -2.86
CA LEU A 108 19.38 -17.21 -3.44
C LEU A 108 20.19 -16.41 -2.41
N GLN A 109 19.67 -16.21 -1.20
CA GLN A 109 20.41 -15.53 -0.13
C GLN A 109 21.70 -16.30 0.24
N ARG A 110 21.62 -17.63 0.43
CA ARG A 110 22.80 -18.44 0.74
C ARG A 110 23.86 -18.42 -0.38
N THR A 111 23.44 -18.31 -1.63
CA THR A 111 24.35 -18.28 -2.79
C THR A 111 24.94 -16.91 -3.08
N PHE A 112 24.15 -15.84 -2.92
CA PHE A 112 24.51 -14.50 -3.42
C PHE A 112 24.73 -13.44 -2.33
N SER A 113 24.33 -13.66 -1.08
CA SER A 113 24.56 -12.68 -0.01
C SER A 113 25.99 -12.76 0.54
N ALA A 114 26.51 -11.61 0.97
CA ALA A 114 27.79 -11.49 1.65
C ALA A 114 27.54 -11.08 3.12
N PRO A 115 27.58 -12.01 4.08
CA PRO A 115 27.25 -11.68 5.46
C PRO A 115 28.09 -10.52 6.01
N GLY A 116 27.42 -9.44 6.44
CA GLY A 116 28.07 -8.26 7.01
C GLY A 116 28.50 -7.18 6.00
N ALA A 117 28.24 -7.36 4.70
CA ALA A 117 28.52 -6.35 3.68
C ALA A 117 27.39 -6.30 2.64
N ILE A 118 27.00 -5.09 2.22
CA ILE A 118 26.08 -4.95 1.08
C ILE A 118 26.90 -5.10 -0.20
N ASN A 119 26.69 -6.18 -0.93
CA ASN A 119 27.40 -6.45 -2.19
C ASN A 119 26.70 -5.81 -3.41
N ARG A 120 27.26 -6.01 -4.61
CA ARG A 120 26.73 -5.41 -5.84
C ARG A 120 25.33 -5.91 -6.20
N PHE A 121 25.05 -7.19 -6.02
CA PHE A 121 23.73 -7.77 -6.31
C PHE A 121 22.68 -7.21 -5.36
N GLU A 122 23.00 -7.11 -4.08
CA GLU A 122 22.10 -6.55 -3.06
C GLU A 122 21.79 -5.07 -3.35
N ARG A 123 22.79 -4.27 -3.80
CA ARG A 123 22.55 -2.89 -4.26
C ARG A 123 21.55 -2.82 -5.42
N VAL A 124 21.67 -3.72 -6.40
CA VAL A 124 20.73 -3.78 -7.53
C VAL A 124 19.32 -4.14 -7.04
N LEU A 125 19.18 -5.14 -6.17
CA LEU A 125 17.88 -5.55 -5.63
C LEU A 125 17.22 -4.44 -4.82
N VAL A 126 17.99 -3.66 -4.05
CA VAL A 126 17.50 -2.47 -3.35
C VAL A 126 16.96 -1.44 -4.35
N TRP A 127 17.67 -1.16 -5.44
CA TRP A 127 17.17 -0.26 -6.47
C TRP A 127 15.92 -0.80 -7.17
N CYS A 128 15.86 -2.09 -7.49
CA CYS A 128 14.66 -2.72 -8.03
C CYS A 128 13.46 -2.56 -7.09
N HIS A 129 13.67 -2.74 -5.78
CA HIS A 129 12.65 -2.52 -4.76
C HIS A 129 12.17 -1.07 -4.72
N TRP A 130 13.07 -0.08 -4.79
CA TRP A 130 12.68 1.33 -4.85
C TRP A 130 11.95 1.69 -6.15
N MET A 131 12.40 1.15 -7.28
CA MET A 131 11.73 1.35 -8.57
C MET A 131 10.30 0.80 -8.56
N TRP A 132 10.06 -0.31 -7.85
CA TRP A 132 8.72 -0.87 -7.71
C TRP A 132 7.71 0.14 -7.12
N PHE A 133 8.13 1.02 -6.20
CA PHE A 133 7.29 2.11 -5.70
C PHE A 133 7.13 3.25 -6.69
N ALA A 134 8.18 3.58 -7.44
CA ALA A 134 8.17 4.74 -8.34
C ALA A 134 7.42 4.49 -9.65
N VAL A 135 7.54 3.30 -10.24
CA VAL A 135 7.02 2.97 -11.58
C VAL A 135 5.50 3.19 -11.71
N PRO A 136 4.64 2.76 -10.77
CA PRO A 136 3.20 2.98 -10.86
C PRO A 136 2.84 4.47 -10.99
N HIS A 137 3.41 5.30 -10.12
CA HIS A 137 3.12 6.74 -10.07
C HIS A 137 3.76 7.49 -11.24
N ALA A 138 4.98 7.13 -11.63
CA ALA A 138 5.64 7.70 -12.81
C ALA A 138 4.86 7.38 -14.10
N THR A 139 4.30 6.18 -14.21
CA THR A 139 3.46 5.79 -15.37
C THR A 139 2.20 6.65 -15.44
N VAL A 140 1.50 6.82 -14.32
CA VAL A 140 0.31 7.68 -14.24
C VAL A 140 0.68 9.16 -14.51
N GLY A 141 1.80 9.63 -13.99
CA GLY A 141 2.35 10.97 -14.29
C GLY A 141 2.70 11.17 -15.76
N TYR A 142 3.23 10.14 -16.43
CA TYR A 142 3.47 10.15 -17.87
C TYR A 142 2.17 10.35 -18.65
N PHE A 143 1.10 9.61 -18.31
CA PHE A 143 -0.21 9.82 -18.94
C PHE A 143 -0.77 11.21 -18.65
N LEU A 144 -0.60 11.72 -17.42
CA LEU A 144 -1.03 13.07 -17.08
C LEU A 144 -0.38 14.12 -17.97
N TRP A 145 0.91 13.94 -18.28
CA TRP A 145 1.69 14.89 -19.07
C TRP A 145 1.50 14.72 -20.59
N ARG A 146 1.67 13.49 -21.10
CA ARG A 146 1.77 13.18 -22.54
C ARG A 146 0.48 12.73 -23.21
N ALA A 147 -0.46 12.18 -22.45
CA ALA A 147 -1.72 11.65 -22.98
C ALA A 147 -2.87 11.90 -21.99
N PRO A 148 -3.19 13.19 -21.70
CA PRO A 148 -4.12 13.55 -20.63
C PRO A 148 -5.53 12.97 -20.83
N ASP A 149 -5.95 12.72 -22.06
CA ASP A 149 -7.24 12.07 -22.33
C ASP A 149 -7.31 10.62 -21.82
N ARG A 150 -6.16 9.95 -21.75
CA ARG A 150 -6.01 8.58 -21.22
C ARG A 150 -5.73 8.54 -19.72
N PHE A 151 -5.34 9.66 -19.12
CA PHE A 151 -4.97 9.74 -17.70
C PHE A 151 -6.02 9.15 -16.76
N PRO A 152 -7.32 9.51 -16.82
CA PRO A 152 -8.30 9.00 -15.87
C PRO A 152 -8.39 7.47 -15.89
N ALA A 153 -8.35 6.90 -17.09
CA ALA A 153 -8.45 5.46 -17.27
C ALA A 153 -7.16 4.74 -16.86
N ALA A 154 -5.99 5.36 -17.05
CA ALA A 154 -4.72 4.84 -16.58
C ALA A 154 -4.63 4.88 -15.04
N ALA A 155 -4.98 6.02 -14.43
CA ALA A 155 -5.00 6.21 -12.98
C ALA A 155 -5.98 5.26 -12.30
N ALA A 156 -7.21 5.13 -12.82
CA ALA A 156 -8.21 4.23 -12.26
C ALA A 156 -7.75 2.77 -12.27
N ARG A 157 -7.17 2.29 -13.38
CA ARG A 157 -6.66 0.92 -13.45
C ARG A 157 -5.46 0.71 -12.53
N MET A 158 -4.52 1.65 -12.52
CA MET A 158 -3.33 1.55 -11.69
C MET A 158 -3.71 1.52 -10.21
N TYR A 159 -4.50 2.48 -9.74
CA TYR A 159 -4.80 2.58 -8.32
C TYR A 159 -5.89 1.62 -7.85
N ALA A 160 -6.73 1.08 -8.75
CA ALA A 160 -7.57 -0.06 -8.41
C ALA A 160 -6.74 -1.29 -7.98
N VAL A 161 -5.54 -1.49 -8.56
CA VAL A 161 -4.64 -2.57 -8.10
C VAL A 161 -4.15 -2.32 -6.67
N PHE A 162 -3.86 -1.07 -6.31
CA PHE A 162 -3.51 -0.70 -4.95
C PHE A 162 -4.68 -0.96 -3.99
N ASP A 163 -5.88 -0.49 -4.34
CA ASP A 163 -7.09 -0.67 -3.53
C ASP A 163 -7.42 -2.15 -3.32
N VAL A 164 -7.34 -2.97 -4.39
CA VAL A 164 -7.51 -4.43 -4.29
C VAL A 164 -6.42 -5.06 -3.42
N GLY A 165 -5.18 -4.61 -3.55
CA GLY A 165 -4.08 -5.06 -2.70
C GLY A 165 -4.32 -4.75 -1.21
N ALA A 166 -4.81 -3.55 -0.89
CA ALA A 166 -5.19 -3.20 0.48
C ALA A 166 -6.32 -4.10 1.01
N VAL A 167 -7.37 -4.33 0.22
CA VAL A 167 -8.45 -5.27 0.59
C VAL A 167 -7.88 -6.67 0.85
N PHE A 168 -6.98 -7.14 -0.01
CA PHE A 168 -6.33 -8.44 0.16
C PHE A 168 -5.53 -8.50 1.46
N TYR A 169 -4.74 -7.47 1.80
CA TYR A 169 -3.99 -7.43 3.06
C TYR A 169 -4.88 -7.43 4.31
N TRP A 170 -6.07 -6.82 4.24
CA TRP A 170 -7.06 -6.87 5.33
C TRP A 170 -7.71 -8.24 5.46
N ALA A 171 -8.04 -8.87 4.33
CA ALA A 171 -8.74 -10.15 4.28
C ALA A 171 -7.81 -11.33 4.63
N VAL A 172 -6.57 -11.27 4.15
CA VAL A 172 -5.55 -12.33 4.27
C VAL A 172 -4.28 -11.70 4.87
N PRO A 173 -4.26 -11.43 6.19
CA PRO A 173 -3.13 -10.78 6.84
C PRO A 173 -1.92 -11.71 6.82
N THR A 174 -1.12 -11.62 5.77
CA THR A 174 0.00 -12.53 5.52
C THR A 174 1.25 -11.96 6.16
N ALA A 175 1.99 -12.80 6.89
CA ALA A 175 3.22 -12.36 7.51
C ALA A 175 4.24 -12.00 6.44
N PRO A 176 4.87 -10.82 6.51
CA PRO A 176 5.97 -10.51 5.61
C PRO A 176 7.16 -11.43 5.91
N PRO A 177 8.04 -11.69 4.91
CA PRO A 177 9.11 -12.66 5.05
C PRO A 177 10.06 -12.40 6.24
N TRP A 178 10.33 -11.13 6.55
CA TRP A 178 11.16 -10.76 7.71
C TRP A 178 10.51 -11.09 9.05
N TYR A 179 9.18 -11.02 9.15
CA TYR A 179 8.44 -11.40 10.36
C TYR A 179 8.47 -12.92 10.52
N ALA A 180 8.18 -13.67 9.45
CA ALA A 180 8.29 -15.12 9.44
C ALA A 180 9.72 -15.62 9.79
N ALA A 181 10.74 -14.90 9.30
CA ALA A 181 12.15 -15.19 9.58
C ALA A 181 12.51 -15.00 11.06
N ALA A 182 12.01 -13.94 11.70
CA ALA A 182 12.25 -13.66 13.10
C ALA A 182 11.72 -14.77 14.03
N TRP A 183 10.68 -15.49 13.59
CA TRP A 183 10.08 -16.61 14.31
C TRP A 183 10.75 -17.97 13.96
N GLY A 184 11.84 -17.97 13.18
CA GLY A 184 12.56 -19.17 12.78
C GLY A 184 11.79 -20.08 11.81
N ARG A 185 10.73 -19.57 11.18
CA ARG A 185 9.86 -20.40 10.31
C ARG A 185 10.43 -20.62 8.91
N LEU A 186 11.37 -19.77 8.48
CA LEU A 186 11.97 -19.80 7.14
C LEU A 186 13.20 -20.71 7.01
N ASP A 187 13.97 -20.91 8.08
CA ASP A 187 15.26 -21.62 8.08
C ASP A 187 15.24 -22.71 9.15
N ASP A 188 15.11 -23.99 8.79
CA ASP A 188 15.22 -25.22 9.63
C ASP A 188 15.04 -25.08 11.17
N GLY A 189 14.10 -24.26 11.64
CA GLY A 189 13.88 -23.93 13.05
C GLY A 189 14.90 -22.96 13.69
N ARG A 190 15.88 -22.43 12.96
CA ARG A 190 16.82 -21.39 13.45
C ARG A 190 16.30 -20.00 13.06
N PRO A 191 16.20 -19.06 14.01
CA PRO A 191 15.93 -17.67 13.64
C PRO A 191 17.06 -17.21 12.72
N LEU A 192 16.70 -16.77 11.50
CA LEU A 192 17.63 -16.07 10.63
C LEU A 192 18.17 -14.91 11.47
N ARG A 193 19.48 -14.93 11.77
CA ARG A 193 20.15 -13.81 12.44
C ARG A 193 20.16 -12.63 11.47
N VAL A 194 19.04 -11.93 11.37
CA VAL A 194 19.00 -10.58 10.83
C VAL A 194 19.81 -9.75 11.81
N ARG A 195 21.11 -9.57 11.51
CA ARG A 195 21.95 -8.65 12.27
C ARG A 195 21.26 -7.29 12.18
N ARG A 196 20.90 -6.75 13.35
CA ARG A 196 20.58 -5.32 13.46
C ARG A 196 21.77 -4.57 12.86
N MET A 197 21.50 -3.73 11.87
CA MET A 197 22.42 -2.64 11.54
C MET A 197 22.53 -1.70 12.74
#